data_AF-A0A942HBR6-F1
#
_entry.id   AF-A0A942HBR6-F1
#
_cell.length_a   1.000
_cell.length_b   1.000
_cell.length_c   1.000
_cell.angle_alpha   90.00
_cell.angle_beta   90.00
_cell.angle_gamma   90.00
#
_symmetry.space_group_name_H-M   'P 1'
#
loop_
_entity.id
_entity.type
_entity.pdbx_description
1 polymer ?
#
loop_
_entity_poly.entity_id
_entity_poly.type
_entity_poly.pdbx_seq_one_letter_code
_entity_poly.pdbx_strand_id
1 'polypeptide(L)'
;MLLEDISAATRVGVRYLESLESDDFRALPGGVFNRGIVRGYARCVCMDEQEAVDSFLAACRRAGVGDEGDQNWGEFAQNVSRQRADTYQRRIRWAGVAAMVLTILIAGAFVVSILMKRGVVSVPHFHNSGNTKSM
;
A
#
# COMPACT_ATOMS: atom_id res chain seq x y z
N MET A 1 14.10 -0.34 -22.61
CA MET A 1 13.00 -1.32 -22.53
C MET A 1 12.25 -1.21 -23.84
N LEU A 2 11.95 -2.33 -24.51
CA LEU A 2 11.29 -2.28 -25.82
C LEU A 2 9.77 -2.19 -25.60
N LEU A 3 9.06 -1.53 -26.52
CA LEU A 3 7.61 -1.38 -26.42
C LEU A 3 6.88 -2.74 -26.43
N GLU A 4 7.48 -3.73 -27.08
CA GLU A 4 7.03 -5.13 -27.06
C GLU A 4 7.09 -5.74 -25.65
N ASP A 5 8.13 -5.43 -24.86
CA ASP A 5 8.27 -5.89 -23.47
C ASP A 5 7.18 -5.29 -22.58
N ILE A 6 6.90 -3.99 -22.76
CA ILE A 6 5.85 -3.28 -22.02
C ILE A 6 4.47 -3.80 -22.44
N SER A 7 4.26 -4.03 -23.73
CA SER A 7 3.02 -4.63 -24.26
C SER A 7 2.78 -6.01 -23.66
N ALA A 8 3.81 -6.86 -23.61
CA ALA A 8 3.73 -8.19 -22.99
C ALA A 8 3.41 -8.11 -21.48
N ALA A 9 4.02 -7.17 -20.77
CA ALA A 9 3.82 -6.98 -19.33
C ALA A 9 2.45 -6.37 -18.98
N THR A 10 1.94 -5.44 -19.78
CA THR A 10 0.72 -4.67 -19.49
C THR A 10 -0.53 -5.19 -20.20
N ARG A 11 -0.36 -6.07 -21.20
CA ARG A 11 -1.41 -6.49 -22.16
C ARG A 11 -2.04 -5.33 -22.94
N VAL A 12 -1.35 -4.20 -23.00
CA VAL A 12 -1.72 -3.08 -23.86
C VAL A 12 -1.10 -3.33 -25.23
N GLY A 13 -1.89 -3.20 -26.30
CA GLY A 13 -1.34 -3.32 -27.66
C GLY A 13 -0.27 -2.26 -27.94
N VAL A 14 0.82 -2.69 -28.58
CA VAL A 14 1.98 -1.84 -28.96
C VAL A 14 1.55 -0.51 -29.57
N ARG A 15 0.57 -0.52 -30.49
CA ARG A 15 0.04 0.69 -31.13
C ARG A 15 -0.41 1.77 -30.13
N TYR A 16 -1.04 1.39 -29.02
CA TYR A 16 -1.49 2.36 -28.01
C TYR A 16 -0.33 2.91 -27.18
N LEU A 17 0.73 2.13 -26.99
CA LEU A 17 1.95 2.59 -26.36
C LEU A 17 2.71 3.56 -27.29
N GLU A 18 2.73 3.30 -28.60
CA GLU A 18 3.28 4.22 -29.60
C GLU A 18 2.51 5.53 -29.62
N SER A 19 1.18 5.47 -29.54
CA SER A 19 0.32 6.65 -29.40
C SER A 19 0.63 7.46 -28.13
N LEU A 20 1.00 6.82 -27.02
CA LEU A 20 1.46 7.53 -25.82
C LEU A 20 2.82 8.20 -26.02
N GLU A 21 3.77 7.56 -26.69
CA GLU A 21 5.09 8.12 -26.94
C GLU A 21 5.09 9.22 -28.03
N SER A 22 4.08 9.23 -28.89
CA SER A 22 3.90 10.21 -29.96
C SER A 22 2.90 11.33 -29.63
N ASP A 23 2.37 11.37 -28.40
CA ASP A 23 1.31 12.30 -27.98
C ASP A 23 0.02 12.23 -28.85
N ASP A 24 -0.20 11.14 -29.59
CA ASP A 24 -1.42 10.90 -30.38
C ASP A 24 -2.53 10.30 -29.51
N PHE A 25 -3.04 11.11 -28.59
CA PHE A 25 -4.07 10.67 -27.64
C PHE A 25 -5.42 10.33 -28.28
N ARG A 26 -5.64 10.69 -29.55
CA ARG A 26 -6.88 10.38 -30.29
C ARG A 26 -6.95 8.94 -30.76
N ALA A 27 -5.79 8.30 -30.94
CA ALA A 27 -5.69 6.89 -31.32
C ALA A 27 -5.90 5.93 -30.14
N LEU A 28 -5.99 6.46 -28.91
CA LEU A 28 -6.27 5.67 -27.73
C LEU A 28 -7.74 5.22 -27.68
N PRO A 29 -8.06 4.12 -26.98
CA PRO A 29 -9.43 3.59 -26.89
C PRO A 29 -10.44 4.57 -26.26
N GLY A 30 -9.96 5.56 -25.50
CA GLY A 30 -10.80 6.51 -24.78
C GLY A 30 -11.26 5.97 -23.42
N GLY A 31 -12.08 6.74 -22.75
CA GLY A 31 -12.70 6.43 -21.48
C GLY A 31 -11.72 6.22 -20.33
N VAL A 32 -12.20 5.44 -19.36
CA VAL A 32 -11.43 4.98 -18.21
C VAL A 32 -10.21 4.12 -18.59
N PHE A 33 -10.18 3.57 -19.81
CA PHE A 33 -9.10 2.69 -20.27
C PHE A 33 -7.78 3.45 -20.45
N ASN A 34 -7.82 4.69 -20.94
CA ASN A 34 -6.62 5.50 -21.17
C ASN A 34 -5.76 5.64 -19.90
N ARG A 35 -6.42 5.85 -18.75
CA ARG A 35 -5.72 5.99 -17.45
C ARG A 35 -5.13 4.66 -16.99
N GLY A 36 -5.81 3.54 -17.27
CA GLY A 36 -5.29 2.19 -17.01
C GLY A 36 -4.05 1.87 -17.83
N ILE A 37 -4.05 2.26 -19.11
CA ILE A 37 -2.92 2.13 -20.04
C ILE A 37 -1.72 2.93 -19.51
N VAL A 38 -1.91 4.22 -19.22
CA VAL A 38 -0.86 5.11 -18.72
C VAL A 38 -0.29 4.60 -17.39
N ARG A 39 -1.15 4.12 -16.50
CA ARG A 39 -0.75 3.54 -15.21
C ARG A 39 0.09 2.27 -15.39
N GLY A 40 -0.31 1.39 -16.31
CA GLY A 40 0.44 0.18 -16.64
C GLY A 40 1.82 0.51 -17.21
N TYR A 41 1.88 1.48 -18.12
CA TYR A 41 3.13 1.99 -18.70
C TYR A 41 4.06 2.54 -17.61
N ALA A 42 3.57 3.47 -16.78
CA ALA A 42 4.34 4.08 -15.69
C ALA A 42 4.93 3.05 -14.73
N ARG A 43 4.16 2.01 -14.38
CA ARG A 43 4.64 0.91 -13.54
C ARG A 43 5.79 0.14 -14.18
N CYS A 44 5.70 -0.15 -15.48
CA CYS A 44 6.74 -0.87 -16.20
C CYS A 44 8.06 -0.11 -16.27
N VAL A 45 8.00 1.23 -16.33
CA VAL A 45 9.19 2.10 -16.38
C VAL A 45 9.59 2.67 -15.02
N CYS A 46 9.02 2.17 -13.92
CA CYS A 46 9.31 2.60 -12.55
C CYS A 46 9.07 4.11 -12.30
N MET A 47 8.08 4.70 -12.97
CA MET A 47 7.62 6.08 -12.75
C MET A 47 6.48 6.11 -11.73
N ASP A 48 6.27 7.29 -11.11
CA ASP A 48 5.10 7.48 -10.27
C ASP A 48 3.81 7.41 -11.10
N GLU A 49 2.97 6.43 -10.75
CA GLU A 49 1.75 6.13 -11.48
C GLU A 49 0.73 7.28 -11.42
N GLN A 50 0.74 8.08 -10.35
CA GLN A 50 -0.21 9.18 -10.16
C GLN A 50 0.24 10.41 -10.96
N GLU A 51 1.51 10.78 -10.85
CA GLU A 51 2.13 11.86 -11.61
C GLU A 51 2.04 11.63 -13.12
N ALA A 52 2.25 10.40 -13.59
CA ALA A 52 2.11 10.03 -14.99
C ALA A 52 0.68 10.22 -15.50
N VAL A 53 -0.32 9.80 -14.71
CA VAL A 53 -1.74 9.98 -15.06
C VAL A 53 -2.12 11.46 -15.05
N ASP A 54 -1.67 12.23 -14.06
CA ASP A 54 -1.97 13.66 -13.98
C ASP A 54 -1.35 14.45 -15.15
N SER A 55 -0.12 14.09 -15.52
CA SER A 55 0.57 14.63 -16.70
C SER A 55 -0.15 14.30 -18.00
N PHE A 56 -0.59 13.04 -18.17
CA PHE A 56 -1.39 12.61 -19.31
C PHE A 56 -2.70 13.39 -19.42
N LEU A 57 -3.45 13.55 -18.33
CA LEU A 57 -4.71 14.30 -18.34
C LEU A 57 -4.49 15.78 -18.67
N ALA A 58 -3.41 16.37 -18.17
CA ALA A 58 -3.02 17.73 -18.55
C ALA A 58 -2.65 17.83 -20.04
N ALA A 59 -2.01 16.81 -20.60
CA ALA A 59 -1.70 16.73 -22.03
C ALA A 59 -2.96 16.59 -22.90
N CYS A 60 -3.89 15.71 -22.54
CA CYS A 60 -5.18 15.57 -23.25
C CYS A 60 -5.98 16.88 -23.25
N ARG A 61 -6.05 17.58 -22.10
CA ARG A 61 -6.70 18.90 -22.01
C ARG A 61 -6.05 19.91 -22.95
N ARG A 62 -4.72 19.95 -23.03
CA ARG A 62 -3.98 20.83 -23.97
C ARG A 62 -4.22 20.45 -25.43
N ALA A 63 -4.31 19.16 -25.73
CA ALA A 63 -4.56 18.65 -27.08
C ALA A 63 -6.03 18.78 -27.54
N GLY A 64 -6.93 19.27 -26.68
CA GLY A 64 -8.36 19.35 -26.97
C GLY A 64 -9.01 17.97 -27.13
N VAL A 65 -8.38 16.92 -26.59
CA VAL A 65 -8.91 15.55 -26.60
C VAL A 65 -9.77 15.41 -25.35
N GLY A 66 -11.05 15.76 -25.49
CA GLY A 66 -12.07 15.61 -24.46
C GLY A 66 -12.64 14.21 -24.51
N ASP A 67 -12.45 13.45 -23.43
CA ASP A 67 -12.98 12.10 -23.27
C ASP A 67 -14.32 12.12 -22.52
N GLU A 68 -15.33 11.44 -23.06
CA GLU A 68 -16.69 11.33 -22.49
C GLU A 68 -16.72 10.59 -21.14
N GLY A 69 -15.62 9.95 -20.74
CA GLY A 69 -15.47 9.15 -19.52
C GLY A 69 -15.25 9.93 -18.21
N ASP A 70 -15.19 11.26 -18.23
CA ASP A 70 -14.80 12.08 -17.06
C ASP A 70 -15.87 12.08 -15.94
N GLN A 71 -17.15 11.86 -16.27
CA GLN A 71 -18.26 11.97 -15.29
C GLN A 71 -18.23 10.89 -14.19
N ASN A 72 -17.81 9.67 -14.52
CA ASN A 72 -17.77 8.54 -13.57
C ASN A 72 -16.36 8.30 -12.97
N TRP A 73 -15.36 9.06 -13.43
CA TRP A 73 -13.98 8.86 -13.01
C TRP A 73 -13.72 9.34 -11.58
N GLY A 74 -14.29 10.50 -11.19
CA GLY A 74 -14.06 11.09 -9.86
C GLY A 74 -14.46 10.15 -8.72
N GLU A 75 -15.49 9.33 -8.93
CA GLU A 75 -15.98 8.33 -7.97
C GLU A 75 -15.11 7.06 -7.98
N PHE A 76 -14.77 6.54 -9.16
CA PHE A 76 -13.86 5.39 -9.29
C PHE A 76 -12.45 5.69 -8.73
N ALA A 77 -11.92 6.89 -8.98
CA ALA A 77 -10.62 7.32 -8.47
C ALA A 77 -10.60 7.45 -6.94
N GLN A 78 -11.68 7.96 -6.34
CA GLN A 78 -11.83 8.00 -4.88
C GLN A 78 -11.85 6.59 -4.27
N ASN A 79 -12.51 5.64 -4.93
CA ASN A 79 -12.54 4.25 -4.47
C ASN A 79 -11.17 3.54 -4.59
N VAL A 80 -10.43 3.78 -5.68
CA VAL A 80 -9.09 3.19 -5.89
C VAL A 80 -8.01 3.86 -5.02
N SER A 81 -8.10 5.17 -4.77
CA SER A 81 -7.16 5.92 -3.92
C SER A 81 -7.23 5.51 -2.45
N ARG A 82 -8.45 5.26 -1.92
CA ARG A 82 -8.64 4.64 -0.60
C ARG A 82 -7.83 3.33 -0.48
N GLN A 83 -7.79 2.54 -1.56
CA GLN A 83 -7.14 1.23 -1.58
C GLN A 83 -5.60 1.29 -1.57
N ARG A 84 -4.98 2.41 -1.99
CA ARG A 84 -3.50 2.60 -1.91
C ARG A 84 -3.02 3.16 -0.58
N ALA A 85 -3.81 4.05 0.03
CA ALA A 85 -3.47 4.59 1.34
C ALA A 85 -3.41 3.49 2.42
N ASP A 86 -4.24 2.44 2.26
CA ASP A 86 -4.35 1.35 3.23
C ASP A 86 -3.05 0.53 3.40
N THR A 87 -2.22 0.37 2.38
CA THR A 87 -1.02 -0.51 2.46
C THR A 87 0.13 0.11 3.27
N TYR A 88 0.27 1.44 3.25
CA TYR A 88 1.25 2.18 4.07
C TYR A 88 0.70 2.43 5.49
N GLN A 89 -0.57 2.82 5.58
CA GLN A 89 -1.21 3.23 6.82
C GLN A 89 -1.50 2.05 7.76
N ARG A 90 -1.69 0.83 7.23
CA ARG A 90 -1.83 -0.38 8.07
C ARG A 90 -0.55 -0.68 8.84
N ARG A 91 0.64 -0.58 8.23
CA ARG A 91 1.92 -0.89 8.93
C ARG A 91 2.25 0.10 10.05
N ILE A 92 1.91 1.38 9.89
CA ILE A 92 2.14 2.42 10.90
C ILE A 92 1.18 2.30 12.09
N ARG A 93 -0.10 1.95 11.83
CA ARG A 93 -1.09 1.80 12.92
C ARG A 93 -0.72 0.65 13.87
N TRP A 94 -0.19 -0.46 13.35
CA TRP A 94 0.29 -1.55 14.20
C TRP A 94 1.58 -1.22 14.95
N ALA A 95 2.45 -0.37 14.40
CA ALA A 95 3.67 0.09 15.09
C ALA A 95 3.35 0.90 16.36
N GLY A 96 2.35 1.79 16.29
CA GLY A 96 1.89 2.57 17.45
C GLY A 96 1.30 1.69 18.56
N VAL A 97 0.49 0.70 18.19
CA VAL A 97 -0.08 -0.25 19.16
C VAL A 97 1.00 -1.10 19.81
N ALA A 98 1.97 -1.59 19.03
CA ALA A 98 3.10 -2.37 19.57
C ALA A 98 3.95 -1.55 20.55
N ALA A 99 4.21 -0.27 20.25
CA ALA A 99 4.92 0.63 21.15
C ALA A 99 4.14 0.86 22.46
N MET A 100 2.82 1.05 22.38
CA MET A 100 1.98 1.21 23.58
C MET A 100 2.01 -0.04 24.47
N VAL A 101 1.84 -1.22 23.89
CA VAL A 101 1.90 -2.49 24.64
C VAL A 101 3.27 -2.68 25.29
N LEU A 102 4.36 -2.38 24.57
CA LEU A 102 5.72 -2.46 25.11
C LEU A 102 5.90 -1.53 26.32
N THR A 103 5.44 -0.28 26.25
CA THR A 103 5.54 0.67 27.37
C THR A 103 4.77 0.19 28.61
N ILE A 104 3.58 -0.38 28.44
CA ILE A 104 2.78 -0.93 29.54
C ILE A 104 3.49 -2.12 30.19
N LEU A 105 4.06 -3.02 29.38
CA LEU A 105 4.80 -4.18 29.90
C LEU A 105 6.05 -3.75 30.69
N ILE A 106 6.82 -2.78 30.18
CA ILE A 106 8.00 -2.25 30.86
C ILE A 106 7.60 -1.59 32.18
N ALA A 107 6.57 -0.75 32.19
CA ALA A 107 6.09 -0.09 33.40
C ALA A 107 5.60 -1.11 34.44
N GLY A 108 4.83 -2.13 34.01
CA GLY A 108 4.37 -3.21 34.88
C GLY A 108 5.52 -4.00 35.48
N ALA A 109 6.50 -4.42 34.66
CA ALA A 109 7.69 -5.12 35.12
C ALA A 109 8.53 -4.27 36.09
N PHE A 110 8.62 -2.96 35.85
CA PHE A 110 9.33 -2.02 36.72
C PHE A 110 8.66 -1.90 38.10
N VAL A 111 7.33 -1.77 38.16
CA VAL A 111 6.57 -1.74 39.41
C VAL A 111 6.74 -3.05 40.19
N VAL A 112 6.60 -4.20 39.53
CA VAL A 112 6.82 -5.52 40.15
C VAL A 112 8.24 -5.64 40.69
N SER A 113 9.24 -5.20 39.92
CA SER A 113 10.65 -5.21 40.34
C SER A 113 10.89 -4.34 41.58
N ILE A 114 10.26 -3.15 41.67
CA ILE A 114 10.34 -2.27 42.84
C ILE A 114 9.70 -2.94 44.07
N LEU A 115 8.52 -3.54 43.93
CA LEU A 115 7.82 -4.20 45.02
C LEU A 115 8.59 -5.43 45.54
N MET A 116 9.24 -6.18 44.65
CA MET A 116 10.12 -7.29 45.01
C MET A 116 11.36 -6.81 45.78
N LYS A 117 12.03 -5.75 45.30
CA LYS A 117 13.20 -5.17 46.01
C LYS A 117 12.84 -4.59 47.38
N ARG A 118 11.60 -4.15 47.57
CA ARG A 118 11.09 -3.68 48.87
C ARG A 118 10.64 -4.79 49.82
N GLY A 119 10.79 -6.06 49.44
CA GLY A 119 10.50 -7.21 50.31
C GLY A 119 9.01 -7.40 50.62
N VAL A 120 8.12 -6.81 49.83
CA VAL A 120 6.67 -6.87 50.05
C VAL A 120 6.05 -8.15 49.48
N VAL A 121 6.73 -8.81 48.52
CA VAL A 121 6.23 -10.02 47.84
C VAL A 121 7.27 -11.12 47.95
N SER A 122 6.93 -12.21 48.65
CA SER A 122 7.72 -13.46 48.65
C SER A 122 7.28 -14.36 47.50
N VAL A 123 8.26 -14.90 46.77
CA VAL A 123 8.04 -15.89 45.71
C VAL A 123 7.37 -17.12 46.32
N PRO A 124 6.25 -17.63 45.76
CA PRO A 124 5.70 -18.90 46.19
C PRO A 124 6.69 -20.02 45.84
N HIS A 125 7.31 -20.62 46.86
CA HIS A 125 8.09 -21.84 46.70
C HIS A 125 7.17 -22.95 46.22
N PHE A 126 7.22 -23.26 44.92
CA PHE A 126 6.51 -24.41 44.37
C PHE A 126 7.22 -25.68 44.85
N HIS A 127 6.66 -26.33 45.87
CA HIS A 127 7.11 -27.62 46.37
C HIS A 127 6.75 -28.69 45.33
N ASN A 128 7.71 -29.05 44.47
CA ASN A 128 7.58 -30.19 43.57
C ASN A 128 7.69 -31.47 44.40
N SER A 129 6.55 -31.98 44.91
CA SER A 129 6.47 -33.30 45.50
C SER A 129 6.68 -34.33 44.40
N GLY A 130 7.90 -34.85 44.34
CA GLY A 130 8.25 -35.97 43.48
C GLY A 130 7.28 -37.11 43.72
N ASN A 131 6.60 -37.52 42.64
CA ASN A 131 5.78 -38.71 42.59
C ASN A 131 6.68 -39.94 42.83
N THR A 132 6.88 -40.31 44.09
CA THR A 132 7.43 -41.59 44.50
C THR A 132 6.30 -42.60 44.55
N LYS A 133 6.34 -43.54 43.60
CA LYS A 133 5.98 -44.96 43.75
C LYS A 133 4.99 -45.33 44.87
N SER A 134 3.83 -45.87 44.49
CA SER A 134 3.39 -47.19 44.99
C SER A 134 2.19 -47.70 44.21
N MET A 135 2.39 -48.72 43.38
CA MET A 135 1.65 -50.00 43.36
C MET A 135 2.21 -50.91 42.27
#